data_AF-B1ZJK7-F1
#
_entry.id   AF-B1ZJK7-F1
#
_cell.length_a   1.000
_cell.length_b   1.000
_cell.length_c   1.000
_cell.angle_alpha   90.00
_cell.angle_beta   90.00
_cell.angle_gamma   90.00
#
_symmetry.space_group_name_H-M   'P 1'
#
loop_
_entity.id
_entity.type
_entity.pdbx_description
1 polymer ?
#
loop_
_entity_poly.entity_id
_entity_poly.type
_entity_poly.pdbx_seq_one_letter_code
_entity_poly.pdbx_strand_id
1 'polypeptide(L)'
;MRAVLGWGLLSVLAVPAAAPAQDVTQDVTTVRTESFPRPPYSGATYYVYERAGRTICTKLAVCNKFDQCETTYVQGAFRAPEDTATGEPYGTTPATPIAPASLAKHVCLTRFGLVRR
;
A
#
# COMPACT_ATOMS: atom_id res chain seq x y z
N MET A 1 -58.41 -49.63 -13.19
CA MET A 1 -57.06 -50.22 -13.36
C MET A 1 -56.05 -49.08 -13.32
N ARG A 2 -55.02 -49.18 -12.45
CA ARG A 2 -53.63 -48.63 -12.50
C ARG A 2 -53.41 -47.27 -13.23
N ALA A 3 -52.66 -46.27 -12.76
CA ALA A 3 -51.36 -46.29 -12.09
C ALA A 3 -51.03 -44.84 -11.61
N VAL A 4 -50.45 -44.62 -10.42
CA VAL A 4 -49.01 -44.51 -10.08
C VAL A 4 -48.39 -43.11 -10.27
N LEU A 5 -48.03 -42.53 -9.11
CA LEU A 5 -46.84 -41.74 -8.71
C LEU A 5 -46.08 -40.86 -9.72
N GLY A 6 -45.61 -39.72 -9.19
CA GLY A 6 -44.40 -39.08 -9.72
C GLY A 6 -43.98 -37.81 -8.97
N TRP A 7 -43.54 -37.94 -7.71
CA TRP A 7 -42.81 -36.88 -7.00
C TRP A 7 -41.55 -36.48 -7.79
N GLY A 8 -41.55 -35.27 -8.35
CA GLY A 8 -40.35 -34.66 -8.92
C GLY A 8 -39.41 -34.16 -7.82
N LEU A 9 -38.45 -35.00 -7.43
CA LEU A 9 -37.28 -34.61 -6.64
C LEU A 9 -36.41 -33.67 -7.48
N LEU A 10 -36.46 -32.36 -7.19
CA LEU A 10 -35.44 -31.42 -7.65
C LEU A 10 -34.18 -31.60 -6.80
N SER A 11 -33.19 -32.28 -7.37
CA SER A 11 -31.83 -32.35 -6.86
C SER A 11 -31.20 -30.95 -6.87
N VAL A 12 -31.14 -30.31 -5.70
CA VAL A 12 -30.35 -29.11 -5.48
C VAL A 12 -28.87 -29.51 -5.51
N LEU A 13 -28.19 -29.21 -6.61
CA LEU A 13 -26.73 -29.29 -6.71
C LEU A 13 -26.14 -28.27 -5.73
N ALA A 14 -25.62 -28.75 -4.61
CA ALA A 14 -24.84 -27.97 -3.67
C ALA A 14 -23.52 -27.55 -4.35
N VAL A 15 -23.46 -26.28 -4.76
CA VAL A 15 -22.23 -25.63 -5.22
C VAL A 15 -21.29 -25.54 -4.00
N PRO A 16 -20.08 -26.12 -4.03
CA PRO A 16 -19.12 -25.91 -2.96
C PRO A 16 -18.73 -24.44 -2.94
N ALA A 17 -19.05 -23.75 -1.84
CA ALA A 17 -18.60 -22.39 -1.60
C ALA A 17 -17.07 -22.39 -1.50
N ALA A 18 -16.40 -21.89 -2.54
CA ALA A 18 -14.98 -21.58 -2.48
C ALA A 18 -14.77 -20.52 -1.38
N ALA A 19 -14.17 -20.94 -0.26
CA ALA A 19 -13.76 -20.01 0.78
C ALA A 19 -12.74 -19.02 0.18
N PRO A 20 -12.84 -17.71 0.46
CA PRO A 20 -11.86 -16.76 -0.01
C PRO A 20 -10.52 -17.10 0.63
N ALA A 21 -9.51 -17.41 -0.20
CA ALA A 21 -8.13 -17.48 0.25
C ALA A 21 -7.81 -16.14 0.91
N GLN A 22 -7.63 -16.15 2.23
CA GLN A 22 -7.21 -14.96 2.96
C GLN A 22 -5.81 -14.62 2.47
N ASP A 23 -5.74 -13.56 1.68
CA ASP A 23 -4.54 -13.07 1.05
C ASP A 23 -3.53 -12.68 2.13
N VAL A 24 -2.52 -13.53 2.35
CA VAL A 24 -1.47 -13.37 3.36
C VAL A 24 -0.71 -12.04 3.16
N THR A 25 -0.86 -11.38 2.01
CA THR A 25 -0.30 -10.05 1.74
C THR A 25 -1.01 -8.91 2.47
N GLN A 26 -2.19 -9.12 3.08
CA GLN A 26 -2.95 -8.06 3.74
C GLN A 26 -2.21 -7.42 4.94
N ASP A 27 -1.33 -8.15 5.62
CA ASP A 27 -0.59 -7.61 6.79
C ASP A 27 0.87 -7.25 6.48
N VAL A 28 1.35 -7.53 5.28
CA VAL A 28 2.72 -7.20 4.87
C VAL A 28 2.82 -5.69 4.66
N THR A 29 3.78 -5.07 5.35
CA THR A 29 4.09 -3.66 5.11
C THR A 29 5.10 -3.56 3.99
N THR A 30 4.78 -2.81 2.94
CA THR A 30 5.69 -2.54 1.83
C THR A 30 6.12 -1.08 1.83
N VAL A 31 7.21 -0.79 1.14
CA VAL A 31 7.62 0.58 0.81
C VAL A 31 7.96 0.66 -0.67
N ARG A 32 7.50 1.73 -1.32
CA ARG A 32 8.02 2.19 -2.61
C ARG A 32 8.49 3.64 -2.49
N THR A 33 9.25 4.09 -3.49
CA THR A 33 9.56 5.50 -3.64
C THR A 33 8.95 6.09 -4.89
N GLU A 34 8.57 7.36 -4.84
CA GLU A 34 8.13 8.19 -5.97
C GLU A 34 8.94 9.49 -5.97
N SER A 35 9.47 9.91 -7.13
CA SER A 35 10.36 11.06 -7.24
C SER A 35 9.79 12.15 -8.14
N PHE A 36 9.91 13.40 -7.70
CA PHE A 36 9.40 14.61 -8.36
C PHE A 36 10.49 15.68 -8.48
N PRO A 37 10.52 16.43 -9.59
CA PRO A 37 11.46 17.54 -9.73
C PRO A 37 10.97 18.73 -8.89
N ARG A 38 11.88 19.39 -8.19
CA ARG A 38 11.60 20.63 -7.44
C ARG A 38 12.57 21.73 -7.90
N PRO A 39 12.17 22.60 -8.84
CA PRO A 39 13.05 23.67 -9.32
C PRO A 39 13.50 24.62 -8.19
N PRO A 40 14.69 25.26 -8.32
CA PRO A 40 15.63 25.13 -9.44
C PRO A 40 16.62 23.95 -9.31
N TYR A 41 16.89 23.43 -8.10
CA TYR A 41 17.91 22.40 -7.89
C TYR A 41 17.58 21.46 -6.72
N SER A 42 16.32 21.08 -6.60
CA SER A 42 15.88 20.12 -5.58
C SER A 42 15.09 18.97 -6.20
N GLY A 43 15.01 17.88 -5.47
CA GLY A 43 14.14 16.74 -5.77
C GLY A 43 13.32 16.39 -4.54
N ALA A 44 12.05 16.06 -4.76
CA ALA A 44 11.19 15.49 -3.74
C ALA A 44 11.14 13.97 -3.92
N THR A 45 11.46 13.22 -2.88
CA THR A 45 11.31 11.77 -2.84
C THR A 45 10.29 11.41 -1.76
N TYR A 46 9.21 10.78 -2.19
CA TYR A 46 8.20 10.21 -1.33
C TYR A 46 8.55 8.76 -1.06
N TYR A 47 8.60 8.35 0.21
CA TYR A 47 8.62 6.95 0.62
C TYR A 47 7.20 6.61 1.07
N VAL A 48 6.50 5.85 0.25
CA VAL A 48 5.10 5.47 0.44
C VAL A 48 5.06 4.11 1.11
N TYR A 49 4.59 4.09 2.36
CA TYR A 49 4.42 2.86 3.13
C TYR A 49 3.00 2.35 2.99
N GLU A 50 2.84 1.10 2.57
CA GLU A 50 1.53 0.51 2.35
C GLU A 50 1.32 -0.76 3.17
N ARG A 51 0.06 -1.01 3.49
CA ARG A 51 -0.42 -2.26 4.10
C ARG A 51 -1.87 -2.47 3.65
N ALA A 52 -2.25 -3.70 3.31
CA ALA A 52 -3.58 -4.02 2.78
C ALA A 52 -4.04 -3.09 1.63
N GLY A 53 -3.12 -2.73 0.72
CA GLY A 53 -3.41 -1.85 -0.42
C GLY A 53 -3.70 -0.39 -0.07
N ARG A 54 -3.40 0.05 1.16
CA ARG A 54 -3.60 1.44 1.61
C ARG A 54 -2.28 2.05 2.04
N THR A 55 -2.05 3.31 1.69
CA THR A 55 -0.96 4.09 2.27
C THR A 55 -1.23 4.34 3.76
N ILE A 56 -0.37 3.81 4.62
CA ILE A 56 -0.46 3.97 6.07
C ILE A 56 0.45 5.09 6.58
N CYS A 57 1.50 5.43 5.83
CA CYS A 57 2.43 6.50 6.16
C CYS A 57 3.15 6.99 4.91
N THR A 58 3.46 8.28 4.87
CA THR A 58 4.29 8.88 3.83
C THR A 58 5.42 9.66 4.49
N LYS A 59 6.66 9.38 4.06
CA LYS A 59 7.81 10.24 4.33
C LYS A 59 8.11 11.02 3.06
N LEU A 60 8.14 12.34 3.15
CA LEU A 60 8.68 13.22 2.12
C LEU A 60 10.11 13.60 2.50
N ALA A 61 11.06 13.45 1.57
CA ALA A 61 12.39 14.02 1.66
C ALA A 61 12.59 14.99 0.48
N VAL A 62 12.83 16.26 0.76
CA VAL A 62 13.18 17.26 -0.28
C VAL A 62 14.65 17.59 -0.13
N CYS A 63 15.46 17.16 -1.09
CA CYS A 63 16.92 17.36 -1.07
C CYS A 63 17.32 18.42 -2.09
N ASN A 64 18.20 19.35 -1.71
CA ASN A 64 18.83 20.29 -2.64
C ASN A 64 20.07 19.66 -3.32
N LYS A 65 20.70 20.37 -4.26
CA LYS A 65 21.92 19.93 -4.98
C LYS A 65 23.16 19.70 -4.10
N PHE A 66 23.10 20.03 -2.82
CA PHE A 66 24.17 19.82 -1.85
C PHE A 66 23.84 18.65 -0.90
N ASP A 67 22.86 17.82 -1.26
CA ASP A 67 22.37 16.68 -0.48
C ASP A 67 21.83 17.07 0.92
N GLN A 68 21.45 18.33 1.11
CA GLN A 68 20.76 18.77 2.32
C GLN A 68 19.27 18.49 2.14
N CYS A 69 18.75 17.59 2.97
CA CYS A 69 17.38 17.12 2.87
C CYS A 69 16.53 17.62 4.04
N GLU A 70 15.37 18.19 3.74
CA GLU A 70 14.30 18.41 4.70
C GLU A 70 13.34 17.20 4.67
N THR A 71 12.95 16.69 5.83
CA THR A 71 12.09 15.51 5.91
C THR A 71 10.80 15.77 6.67
N THR A 72 9.68 15.40 6.07
CA THR A 72 8.35 15.47 6.67
C THR A 72 7.73 14.08 6.73
N TYR A 73 7.04 13.79 7.82
CA TYR A 73 6.34 12.52 8.04
C TYR A 73 4.85 12.80 8.22
N VAL A 74 4.02 12.13 7.44
CA VAL A 74 2.57 12.26 7.48
C VAL A 74 1.96 10.87 7.61
N GLN A 75 0.99 10.73 8.52
CA GLN A 75 0.22 9.49 8.65
C GLN A 75 -0.78 9.42 7.49
N GLY A 76 -0.84 8.28 6.81
CA GLY A 76 -1.67 8.10 5.62
C GLY A 76 -1.04 8.61 4.33
N ALA A 77 -1.85 8.71 3.28
CA ALA A 77 -1.44 9.24 1.98
C ALA A 77 -1.20 10.75 2.07
N PHE A 78 -0.11 11.22 1.46
CA PHE A 78 0.25 12.62 1.41
C PHE A 78 1.02 12.92 0.13
N ARG A 79 0.70 14.05 -0.49
CA ARG A 79 1.46 14.67 -1.56
C ARG A 79 1.40 16.18 -1.36
N ALA A 80 2.56 16.84 -1.44
CA ALA A 80 2.63 18.28 -1.31
C ALA A 80 1.97 18.98 -2.52
N PRO A 81 1.43 20.20 -2.35
CA PRO A 81 0.74 20.92 -3.41
C PRO A 81 1.58 21.13 -4.67
N GLU A 82 2.87 21.43 -4.51
CA GLU A 82 3.74 21.73 -5.67
C GLU A 82 4.06 20.46 -6.49
N ASP A 83 4.13 19.29 -5.85
CA ASP A 83 4.32 18.01 -6.55
C ASP A 83 3.02 17.55 -7.21
N THR A 84 1.87 17.85 -6.60
CA THR A 84 0.55 17.63 -7.21
C THR A 84 0.39 18.44 -8.49
N ALA A 85 0.83 19.70 -8.48
CA ALA A 85 0.80 20.56 -9.67
C ALA A 85 1.74 20.08 -10.79
N THR A 86 2.80 19.34 -10.45
CA THR A 86 3.76 18.80 -11.41
C THR A 86 3.23 17.55 -12.13
N GLY A 87 2.27 16.83 -11.53
CA GLY A 87 1.60 15.67 -12.14
C GLY A 87 2.13 14.33 -11.64
N GLU A 88 2.55 13.47 -12.56
CA GLU A 88 3.08 12.13 -12.25
C GLU A 88 4.57 12.17 -11.86
N PRO A 89 5.05 11.25 -11.00
CA PRO A 89 6.47 11.16 -10.66
C PRO A 89 7.29 10.77 -11.89
N TYR A 90 8.52 11.28 -12.00
CA TYR A 90 9.43 10.87 -13.07
C TYR A 90 10.12 9.53 -12.80
N GLY A 91 10.04 9.03 -11.56
CA GLY A 91 10.64 7.77 -11.15
C GLY A 91 9.92 7.14 -9.98
N THR A 92 9.64 5.84 -10.11
CA THR A 92 8.97 5.03 -9.09
C THR A 92 9.68 3.69 -8.93
N THR A 93 9.77 3.18 -7.70
CA THR A 93 10.26 1.81 -7.45
C THR A 93 9.10 0.83 -7.25
N PRO A 94 9.30 -0.47 -7.46
CA PRO A 94 8.35 -1.48 -7.01
C PRO A 94 8.13 -1.41 -5.50
N ALA A 95 6.91 -1.75 -5.06
CA ALA A 95 6.61 -1.91 -3.64
C ALA A 95 7.36 -3.13 -3.10
N THR A 96 8.27 -2.89 -2.16
CA THR A 96 9.14 -3.93 -1.59
C THR A 96 8.71 -4.24 -0.16
N PRO A 97 8.49 -5.52 0.20
CA PRO A 97 8.20 -5.92 1.58
C PRO A 97 9.29 -5.48 2.56
N ILE A 98 8.89 -4.91 3.68
CA ILE A 98 9.79 -4.60 4.79
C ILE A 98 9.86 -5.83 5.69
N ALA A 99 11.06 -6.37 5.88
CA ALA A 99 11.26 -7.48 6.82
C ALA A 99 10.78 -7.09 8.23
N PRO A 100 10.12 -7.99 8.97
CA PRO A 100 9.57 -7.67 10.31
C PRO A 100 10.62 -7.07 11.27
N ALA A 101 11.85 -7.61 11.26
CA ALA A 101 12.96 -7.12 12.07
C ALA A 101 13.43 -5.68 11.72
N SER A 102 13.06 -5.19 10.53
CA SER A 102 13.40 -3.85 10.06
C SER A 102 12.30 -2.82 10.30
N LEU A 103 11.05 -3.23 10.57
CA LEU A 103 9.91 -2.29 10.72
C LEU A 103 10.18 -1.19 11.76
N ALA A 104 10.80 -1.54 12.89
CA ALA A 104 11.13 -0.59 13.95
C ALA A 104 12.22 0.43 13.55
N LYS A 105 12.96 0.20 12.46
CA LYS A 105 13.97 1.13 11.93
C LYS A 105 13.35 2.23 11.07
N HIS A 106 12.09 2.08 10.64
CA HIS A 106 11.41 3.06 9.80
C HIS A 106 10.72 4.11 10.67
N VAL A 107 11.29 5.32 10.70
CA VAL A 107 10.79 6.46 11.49
C VAL A 107 9.33 6.78 11.19
N CYS A 108 8.90 6.67 9.92
CA CYS A 108 7.49 6.89 9.55
C CYS A 108 6.56 5.96 10.34
N LEU A 109 6.91 4.67 10.43
CA LEU A 109 6.10 3.67 11.11
C LEU A 109 6.14 3.83 12.62
N THR A 110 7.31 4.08 13.20
CA THR A 110 7.44 4.21 14.66
C THR A 110 6.83 5.49 15.19
N ARG A 111 6.99 6.61 14.48
CA ARG A 111 6.44 7.92 14.89
C ARG A 111 4.93 7.90 15.09
N PHE A 112 4.21 7.08 14.32
CA PHE A 112 2.74 6.97 14.38
C PHE A 112 2.25 5.66 14.98
N GLY A 113 3.12 4.85 15.60
CA GLY A 113 2.71 3.59 16.23
C GLY A 113 2.15 2.54 15.25
N LEU A 114 2.63 2.53 14.01
CA LEU A 114 2.12 1.69 12.92
C LEU A 114 2.87 0.36 12.73
N VAL A 115 3.91 0.11 13.54
CA VAL A 115 4.65 -1.15 13.52
C VAL A 115 3.76 -2.28 14.01
N ARG A 116 3.57 -3.30 13.17
CA ARG A 116 2.89 -4.56 13.53
C ARG A 116 3.87 -5.71 13.37
N ARG A 117 3.89 -6.62 14.34
CA ARG A 117 4.80 -7.78 14.38
C ARG A 117 4.09 -9.01 13.85
#